data_AF-A0A454Y3V2-F1
#
_entry.id   AF-A0A454Y3V2-F1
#
_cell.length_a   1.000
_cell.length_b   1.000
_cell.length_c   1.000
_cell.angle_alpha   90.00
_cell.angle_beta   90.00
_cell.angle_gamma   90.00
#
_symmetry.space_group_name_H-M   'P 1'
#
loop_
_entity.id
_entity.type
_entity.pdbx_description
1 polymer ?
#
loop_
_entity_poly.entity_id
_entity_poly.type
_entity_poly.pdbx_seq_one_letter_code
_entity_poly.pdbx_strand_id
1 'polypeptide(L)'
;MPDRKGSESSSSSSGDAEPDHTLTNDLVVAMYRMAADIVNATLKAVIAEIKKGVEVEYLCDFGDNMLTEKTAKIFKEEKTLERLRTNMV
;
A
#
# COMPACT_ATOMS: atom_id res chain seq x y z
N MET A 1 21.13 -21.83 -28.17
CA MET A 1 20.29 -21.75 -26.96
C MET A 1 20.99 -22.53 -25.87
N PRO A 2 21.53 -21.89 -24.83
CA PRO A 2 22.13 -22.59 -23.70
C PRO A 2 21.13 -22.79 -22.55
N ASP A 3 21.25 -23.95 -21.92
CA ASP A 3 20.33 -24.62 -21.01
C ASP A 3 20.00 -23.85 -19.71
N ARG A 4 18.71 -23.89 -19.34
CA ARG A 4 18.17 -23.34 -18.08
C ARG A 4 18.52 -24.30 -16.93
N LYS A 5 19.66 -24.06 -16.28
CA LYS A 5 20.06 -24.73 -15.04
C LYS A 5 19.02 -24.44 -13.95
N GLY A 6 18.24 -25.45 -13.59
CA GLY A 6 17.40 -25.42 -12.40
C GLY A 6 18.27 -25.26 -11.17
N SER A 7 18.11 -24.14 -10.47
CA SER A 7 18.70 -23.93 -9.16
C SER A 7 17.76 -24.53 -8.12
N GLU A 8 18.01 -25.80 -7.78
CA GLU A 8 17.60 -26.36 -6.51
C GLU A 8 18.54 -25.78 -5.44
N SER A 9 18.06 -24.79 -4.68
CA SER A 9 18.77 -24.29 -3.50
C SER A 9 18.07 -24.78 -2.25
N SER A 10 18.80 -25.65 -1.57
CA SER A 10 18.55 -26.33 -0.32
C SER A 10 18.32 -25.39 0.88
N SER A 11 17.39 -25.82 1.72
CA SER A 11 17.15 -25.50 3.14
C SER A 11 18.26 -24.78 3.93
N SER A 12 17.87 -23.67 4.56
CA SER A 12 18.42 -23.23 5.86
C SER A 12 17.30 -22.61 6.70
N SER A 13 16.86 -23.34 7.71
CA SER A 13 15.81 -22.96 8.66
C SER A 13 16.39 -22.10 9.79
N SER A 14 16.01 -20.82 9.82
CA SER A 14 15.95 -19.95 11.00
C SER A 14 14.60 -19.25 10.94
N GLY A 15 13.72 -19.52 11.91
CA GLY A 15 12.31 -19.16 11.86
C GLY A 15 12.01 -17.67 12.02
N ASP A 16 12.25 -16.89 10.97
CA ASP A 16 11.47 -15.70 10.68
C ASP A 16 10.38 -16.15 9.70
N ALA A 17 9.14 -16.27 10.18
CA ALA A 17 8.04 -16.60 9.30
C ALA A 17 7.86 -15.43 8.33
N GLU A 18 8.13 -15.67 7.04
CA GLU A 18 7.89 -14.68 5.98
C GLU A 18 6.51 -14.03 6.17
N PRO A 19 6.40 -12.69 6.07
CA PRO A 19 5.14 -12.00 6.29
C PRO A 19 4.05 -12.55 5.36
N ASP A 20 2.95 -13.02 5.96
CA ASP A 20 1.81 -13.53 5.20
C ASP A 20 1.09 -12.37 4.50
N HIS A 21 1.32 -12.27 3.19
CA HIS A 21 0.74 -11.25 2.31
C HIS A 21 -0.59 -11.70 1.68
N THR A 22 -1.17 -12.82 2.11
CA THR A 22 -2.43 -13.31 1.57
C THR A 22 -3.64 -12.69 2.27
N LEU A 23 -4.83 -12.85 1.67
CA LEU A 23 -6.08 -12.30 2.24
C LEU A 23 -6.57 -13.03 3.49
N THR A 24 -5.90 -14.10 3.93
CA THR A 24 -6.17 -14.71 5.24
C THR A 24 -5.56 -13.92 6.39
N ASN A 25 -4.63 -13.02 6.10
CA ASN A 25 -4.09 -12.10 7.08
C ASN A 25 -4.99 -10.86 7.20
N ASP A 26 -5.59 -10.69 8.38
CA ASP A 26 -6.45 -9.54 8.69
C ASP A 26 -5.75 -8.19 8.52
N LEU A 27 -4.42 -8.13 8.71
CA LEU A 27 -3.62 -6.92 8.46
C LEU A 27 -3.63 -6.53 6.98
N VAL A 28 -3.46 -7.51 6.10
CA VAL A 28 -3.49 -7.29 4.64
C VAL A 28 -4.88 -6.81 4.23
N VAL A 29 -5.94 -7.44 4.76
CA VAL A 29 -7.33 -7.00 4.50
C VAL A 29 -7.56 -5.57 5.01
N ALA A 30 -7.04 -5.21 6.18
CA ALA A 30 -7.15 -3.87 6.73
C ALA A 30 -6.42 -2.82 5.87
N MET A 31 -5.19 -3.11 5.40
CA MET A 31 -4.45 -2.25 4.47
C MET A 31 -5.24 -2.00 3.18
N TYR A 32 -5.83 -3.05 2.59
CA TYR A 32 -6.63 -2.89 1.38
C TYR A 32 -7.93 -2.10 1.58
N ARG A 33 -8.62 -2.29 2.72
CA ARG A 33 -9.80 -1.48 3.07
C ARG A 33 -9.42 -0.01 3.20
N MET A 34 -8.34 0.27 3.90
CA MET A 34 -7.83 1.61 4.07
C MET A 34 -7.42 2.26 2.74
N ALA A 35 -6.73 1.50 1.87
CA ALA A 35 -6.42 1.96 0.52
C ALA A 35 -7.68 2.29 -0.29
N ALA A 36 -8.71 1.45 -0.20
CA ALA A 36 -9.99 1.69 -0.84
C ALA A 36 -10.66 2.97 -0.33
N ASP A 37 -10.65 3.23 0.97
CA ASP A 37 -11.21 4.44 1.56
C ASP A 37 -10.48 5.70 1.08
N ILE A 38 -9.14 5.67 1.01
CA ILE A 38 -8.33 6.77 0.48
C ILE A 38 -8.69 7.06 -0.98
N VAL A 39 -8.64 6.03 -1.84
CA VAL A 39 -8.86 6.17 -3.28
C VAL A 39 -10.30 6.64 -3.56
N ASN A 40 -11.29 6.07 -2.88
CA ASN A 40 -12.68 6.49 -3.05
C ASN A 40 -12.91 7.94 -2.63
N ALA A 41 -12.28 8.39 -1.54
CA ALA A 41 -12.38 9.78 -1.10
C ALA A 41 -11.68 10.73 -2.07
N THR A 42 -10.49 10.37 -2.57
CA THR A 42 -9.76 11.19 -3.55
C THR A 42 -10.47 11.25 -4.90
N LEU A 43 -11.01 10.13 -5.39
CA LEU A 43 -11.77 10.10 -6.64
C LEU A 43 -12.99 11.03 -6.59
N LYS A 44 -13.74 11.02 -5.47
CA LYS A 44 -14.87 11.95 -5.28
C LYS A 44 -14.43 13.41 -5.33
N ALA A 45 -13.27 13.74 -4.75
CA ALA A 45 -12.73 15.10 -4.79
C ALA A 45 -12.30 15.51 -6.20
N VAL A 46 -11.61 14.63 -6.94
CA VAL A 46 -11.22 14.88 -8.34
C VAL A 46 -12.46 15.11 -9.20
N ILE A 47 -13.50 14.28 -9.05
CA ILE A 47 -14.78 14.43 -9.78
C ILE A 47 -15.42 15.79 -9.50
N ALA A 48 -15.36 16.29 -8.26
CA ALA A 48 -15.91 17.59 -7.90
C ALA A 48 -15.20 18.78 -8.58
N GLU A 49 -13.93 18.58 -8.99
CA GLU A 49 -13.16 19.59 -9.72
C GLU A 49 -13.32 19.52 -11.24
N ILE A 50 -14.02 18.50 -11.78
CA ILE A 50 -14.27 18.39 -13.23
C ILE A 50 -15.27 19.49 -13.65
N LYS A 51 -14.73 20.58 -14.20
CA LYS A 51 -15.47 21.75 -14.69
C LYS A 51 -14.95 22.14 -16.07
N LYS A 52 -15.77 22.84 -16.86
CA LYS A 52 -15.34 23.35 -18.17
C LYS A 52 -14.14 24.29 -18.01
N GLY A 53 -13.13 24.10 -18.84
CA GLY A 53 -11.92 24.94 -18.84
C GLY A 53 -10.85 24.53 -17.82
N VAL A 54 -11.08 23.47 -17.04
CA VAL A 54 -10.04 22.89 -16.18
C VAL A 54 -9.10 22.02 -17.01
N GLU A 55 -7.81 22.19 -16.81
CA GLU A 55 -6.78 21.40 -17.48
C GLU A 55 -6.64 20.01 -16.84
N VAL A 56 -6.37 19.01 -17.68
CA VAL A 56 -6.20 17.62 -17.23
C VAL A 56 -4.97 17.49 -16.32
N GLU A 57 -3.89 18.22 -16.62
CA GLU A 57 -2.67 18.27 -15.80
C GLU A 57 -2.99 18.66 -14.36
N TYR A 58 -3.78 19.72 -14.17
CA TYR A 58 -4.24 20.15 -12.84
C TYR A 58 -5.01 19.05 -12.10
N LEU A 59 -5.91 18.33 -12.78
CA LEU A 59 -6.70 17.27 -12.15
C LEU A 59 -5.82 16.08 -11.71
N CYS A 60 -4.82 15.73 -12.52
CA CYS A 60 -3.83 14.71 -12.19
C CYS A 60 -3.00 15.13 -10.97
N ASP A 61 -2.41 16.33 -11.00
CA ASP A 61 -1.61 16.86 -9.89
C ASP A 61 -2.42 16.96 -8.59
N PHE A 62 -3.67 17.41 -8.69
CA PHE A 62 -4.58 17.49 -7.55
C PHE A 62 -4.84 16.09 -6.94
N GLY A 63 -5.13 15.10 -7.78
CA GLY A 63 -5.35 13.72 -7.36
C GLY A 63 -4.11 13.11 -6.69
N ASP A 64 -2.94 13.25 -7.33
CA ASP A 64 -1.68 12.68 -6.85
C ASP A 64 -1.22 13.32 -5.54
N ASN A 65 -1.39 14.64 -5.39
CA ASN A 65 -1.11 15.34 -4.14
C ASN A 65 -2.01 14.83 -3.00
N MET A 66 -3.31 14.65 -3.25
CA MET A 66 -4.22 14.10 -2.24
C MET A 66 -3.88 12.66 -1.85
N LEU A 67 -3.52 11.81 -2.81
CA LEU A 67 -3.10 10.43 -2.52
C LEU A 67 -1.83 10.43 -1.67
N THR A 68 -0.82 11.22 -2.05
CA THR A 68 0.46 11.32 -1.36
C THR A 68 0.28 11.81 0.08
N GLU A 69 -0.53 12.85 0.29
CA GLU A 69 -0.77 13.39 1.63
C GLU A 69 -1.48 12.37 2.55
N LYS A 70 -2.53 11.71 2.05
CA LYS A 70 -3.32 10.76 2.85
C LYS A 70 -2.53 9.51 3.20
N THR A 71 -1.81 8.95 2.23
CA THR A 71 -0.96 7.76 2.45
C THR A 71 0.21 8.04 3.39
N ALA A 72 0.83 9.22 3.30
CA ALA A 72 1.93 9.62 4.17
C ALA A 72 1.54 9.75 5.65
N LYS A 73 0.27 10.04 5.97
CA LYS A 73 -0.23 10.11 7.35
C LYS A 73 -0.39 8.71 7.95
N ILE A 74 -0.94 7.81 7.16
CA ILE A 74 -1.31 6.45 7.56
C ILE A 74 -0.09 5.58 7.86
N PHE A 75 0.92 5.59 6.99
CA PHE A 75 2.07 4.67 7.12
C PHE A 75 3.00 5.04 8.30
N LYS A 76 2.91 6.28 8.80
CA LYS A 76 3.61 6.73 10.02
C LYS A 76 2.98 6.13 11.27
N GLU A 77 1.66 5.96 11.27
CA GLU A 77 0.92 5.31 12.35
C GLU A 77 1.15 3.79 12.33
N GLU A 78 1.17 3.18 11.14
CA GLU A 78 1.42 1.74 10.98
C GLU A 78 2.81 1.29 11.46
N LYS A 79 3.89 1.98 11.06
CA LYS A 79 5.23 1.71 11.60
C LYS A 79 5.32 1.89 13.12
N THR A 80 4.44 2.72 13.68
CA THR A 80 4.36 2.91 15.13
C THR A 80 3.60 1.75 15.78
N LEU A 81 2.53 1.27 15.18
CA LEU A 81 1.76 0.10 15.62
C LEU A 81 2.56 -1.21 15.51
N GLU A 82 3.30 -1.42 14.41
CA GLU A 82 4.21 -2.56 14.25
C GLU A 82 5.30 -2.55 15.33
N ARG A 83 5.95 -1.39 15.58
CA ARG A 83 6.95 -1.27 16.66
C ARG A 83 6.36 -1.51 18.05
N LEU A 84 5.17 -1.01 18.34
CA LEU A 84 4.51 -1.24 19.63
C LEU A 84 4.20 -2.73 19.84
N ARG A 85 3.88 -3.46 18.77
CA ARG A 85 3.65 -4.90 18.82
C ARG A 85 4.92 -5.70 19.10
N THR A 86 6.07 -5.30 18.55
CA THR A 86 7.36 -5.97 18.80
C THR A 86 7.89 -5.75 20.23
N ASN A 87 7.56 -4.61 20.86
CA ASN A 87 8.03 -4.26 22.21
C ASN A 87 7.18 -4.84 23.35
N MET A 88 6.12 -5.58 23.02
CA MET A 88 5.21 -6.21 23.98
C MET A 88 5.38 -7.74 24.05
N VAL A 89 6.41 -8.28 23.39
CA VAL A 89 6.88 -9.67 23.46
C VAL A 89 8.19 -9.74 24.21
#